data_AF-A0A3L8E3S7-F1
#
_entry.id   AF-A0A3L8E3S7-F1
#
_cell.length_a   1.000
_cell.length_b   1.000
_cell.length_c   1.000
_cell.angle_alpha   90.00
_cell.angle_beta   90.00
_cell.angle_gamma   90.00
#
_symmetry.space_group_name_H-M   'P 1'
#
loop_
_entity.id
_entity.type
_entity.pdbx_description
1 polymer ?
#
loop_
_entity_poly.entity_id
_entity_poly.type
_entity_poly.pdbx_seq_one_letter_code
_entity_poly.pdbx_strand_id
1 'polypeptide(L)' 'MWLRIYARTKFPLAPIYGGFPVKLVTYVGKPIQCDGDLTPEELQLKVADALQNLIRKHQRIPGNISWALVERVRNIER' A
#
# COMPACT_ATOMS: atom_id res chain seq x y z
N MET A 1 0.52 32.91 14.05
CA MET A 1 0.22 33.03 12.59
C MET A 1 -0.95 32.12 12.19
N TRP A 2 -0.88 30.81 12.42
CA TRP A 2 -1.94 29.84 12.13
C TRP A 2 -3.32 30.16 12.72
N LEU A 3 -3.37 30.56 14.00
CA LEU A 3 -4.63 30.98 14.65
C LEU A 3 -5.30 32.19 13.99
N ARG A 4 -4.51 33.16 13.47
CA ARG A 4 -5.06 34.33 12.78
C ARG A 4 -5.67 33.95 11.43
N ILE A 5 -5.04 33.01 10.72
CA ILE A 5 -5.54 32.48 9.44
C ILE A 5 -6.84 31.71 9.69
N TYR A 6 -6.87 30.80 10.66
CA TYR A 6 -8.07 30.04 11.02
C TYR A 6 -9.22 30.95 11.47
N ALA A 7 -8.95 31.95 12.32
CA ALA A 7 -9.98 32.90 12.76
C ALA A 7 -10.55 33.74 11.60
N ARG A 8 -9.73 34.03 10.58
CA ARG A 8 -10.14 34.83 9.42
C ARG A 8 -10.96 34.03 8.41
N THR A 9 -10.57 32.77 8.16
CA THR A 9 -11.21 31.93 7.14
C THR A 9 -12.32 31.06 7.71
N LYS A 10 -12.28 30.74 9.02
CA LYS A 10 -13.16 29.78 9.73
C LYS A 10 -13.38 28.49 8.92
N PHE A 11 -12.37 28.10 8.17
CA PHE A 11 -12.54 27.11 7.12
C PHE A 11 -12.58 25.73 7.77
N PRO A 12 -13.64 24.93 7.59
CA PRO A 12 -13.82 23.65 8.26
C PRO A 12 -12.99 22.54 7.60
N LEU A 13 -11.71 22.81 7.30
CA LEU A 13 -10.75 21.79 6.89
C LEU A 13 -10.27 21.07 8.14
N ALA A 14 -11.08 20.12 8.61
CA ALA A 14 -10.53 19.03 9.38
C ALA A 14 -9.65 18.22 8.40
N PRO A 15 -8.32 18.11 8.61
CA PRO A 15 -7.53 17.19 7.82
C PRO A 15 -8.12 15.80 8.07
N ILE A 16 -8.70 15.20 7.02
CA ILE A 16 -9.12 13.80 7.06
C ILE A 16 -7.85 13.00 7.34
N TYR A 17 -7.71 12.50 8.57
CA TYR A 17 -6.59 11.68 8.98
C TYR A 17 -6.46 10.52 7.97
N GLY A 18 -5.30 10.44 7.32
CA GLY A 18 -5.06 9.51 6.20
C GLY A 18 -4.56 10.18 4.91
N GLY A 19 -4.70 11.51 4.78
CA GLY A 19 -3.99 12.35 3.80
C GLY A 19 -4.45 12.20 2.34
N PHE A 20 -4.49 10.98 1.81
CA PHE A 20 -4.91 10.71 0.43
C PHE A 20 -5.70 9.40 0.36
N PRO A 21 -6.81 9.36 -0.40
CA PRO A 21 -7.49 8.10 -0.65
C PRO A 21 -6.46 7.14 -1.29
N VAL A 22 -6.41 5.88 -0.85
CA VAL A 22 -5.58 4.81 -1.42
C VAL A 22 -6.47 3.69 -1.97
N LYS A 23 -6.19 3.19 -3.19
CA LYS A 23 -6.82 1.96 -3.70
C LYS A 23 -6.13 0.81 -2.97
N LEU A 24 -6.85 0.10 -2.12
CA LEU A 24 -6.36 -1.13 -1.49
C LEU A 24 -6.72 -2.30 -2.42
N VAL A 25 -5.71 -2.92 -3.02
CA VAL A 25 -5.87 -4.12 -3.85
C VAL A 25 -5.21 -5.29 -3.13
N THR A 26 -5.99 -6.32 -2.83
CA THR A 26 -5.50 -7.54 -2.18
C THR A 26 -5.19 -8.58 -3.26
N TYR A 27 -3.94 -9.04 -3.31
CA TYR A 27 -3.53 -10.13 -4.18
C TYR A 27 -3.34 -11.40 -3.36
N VAL A 28 -4.05 -12.45 -3.73
CA VAL A 28 -3.92 -13.78 -3.10
C VAL A 28 -2.92 -14.60 -3.91
N GLY A 29 -1.85 -15.03 -3.25
CA GLY A 29 -0.80 -15.85 -3.86
C GLY A 29 -1.21 -17.30 -4.10
N LYS A 30 -0.30 -18.05 -4.73
CA LYS A 30 -0.42 -19.51 -4.77
C LYS A 30 -0.29 -20.08 -3.34
N PRO A 31 -1.00 -21.17 -3.02
CA PRO A 31 -0.86 -21.84 -1.74
C PRO A 31 0.58 -22.32 -1.54
N ILE A 32 1.06 -22.22 -0.29
CA ILE A 32 2.40 -22.66 0.10
C ILE A 32 2.29 -24.11 0.56
N GLN A 33 3.05 -25.00 -0.08
CA GLN A 33 3.09 -26.41 0.33
C GLN A 33 3.94 -26.55 1.59
N CYS A 34 3.31 -27.04 2.66
CA CYS A 34 3.95 -27.45 3.90
C CYS A 34 4.11 -28.96 3.87
N ASP A 35 5.20 -29.42 3.25
CA ASP A 35 5.54 -30.84 3.25
C ASP A 35 5.99 -31.25 4.66
N GLY A 36 5.70 -32.48 5.09
CA GLY A 36 5.97 -32.96 6.46
C GLY A 36 7.46 -33.06 6.81
N ASP A 37 8.33 -32.98 5.79
CA ASP A 37 9.78 -33.08 5.92
C ASP A 37 10.47 -31.71 6.07
N LEU A 38 9.72 -30.60 5.90
CA LEU A 38 10.29 -29.25 5.99
C LEU A 38 10.44 -28.80 7.45
N THR A 39 11.59 -28.21 7.76
CA THR A 39 11.76 -27.52 9.05
C THR A 39 10.94 -26.22 9.08
N PRO A 40 10.49 -25.77 10.27
CA PRO A 40 9.78 -24.50 10.41
C PRO A 40 10.56 -23.29 9.85
N GLU A 41 11.88 -23.31 9.97
CA GLU A 41 12.79 -22.27 9.50
C GLU A 41 12.83 -22.20 7.97
N GLU A 42 12.92 -23.36 7.30
CA GLU A 42 12.87 -23.43 5.84
C GLU A 42 11.49 -23.00 5.31
N LEU A 43 10.42 -23.36 6.02
CA LEU A 43 9.06 -22.94 5.66
C LEU A 43 8.92 -21.41 5.77
N GLN A 44 9.47 -20.80 6.81
CA GLN A 44 9.49 -19.35 6.98
C GLN A 44 10.20 -18.66 5.80
N LEU A 45 11.35 -19.17 5.38
CA LEU A 45 12.09 -18.62 4.24
C LEU A 45 11.29 -18.72 2.94
N LYS A 46 10.61 -19.86 2.70
CA LYS A 46 9.74 -20.08 1.54
C LYS A 46 8.56 -19.10 1.53
N VAL A 47 7.94 -18.85 2.68
CA VAL A 47 6.86 -17.87 2.84
C VAL A 47 7.36 -16.46 2.54
N ALA A 48 8.52 -16.09 3.10
CA ALA A 48 9.12 -14.79 2.88
C ALA A 48 9.42 -14.55 1.39
N ASP A 49 10.00 -15.53 0.70
CA ASP A 49 10.28 -15.43 -0.73
C ASP A 49 9.00 -15.30 -1.57
N ALA A 50 7.99 -16.13 -1.31
CA ALA A 50 6.69 -16.05 -2.00
C ALA A 50 6.03 -14.67 -1.82
N LEU A 51 6.10 -14.10 -0.61
CA LEU A 51 5.60 -12.77 -0.32
C LEU A 51 6.39 -11.68 -1.05
N GLN A 52 7.72 -11.75 -1.05
CA GLN A 52 8.57 -10.80 -1.78
C GLN A 52 8.31 -10.84 -3.27
N ASN A 53 8.05 -12.02 -3.83
CA ASN A 53 7.68 -12.18 -5.24
C ASN A 53 6.34 -11.52 -5.56
N LEU A 54 5.32 -11.65 -4.68
CA LEU A 54 4.05 -10.93 -4.83
C LEU A 54 4.24 -9.41 -4.76
N ILE A 55 5.03 -8.93 -3.81
CA ILE A 55 5.34 -7.51 -3.67
C ILE A 55 6.01 -6.97 -4.92
N ARG A 56 7.08 -7.62 -5.41
CA ARG A 56 7.80 -7.22 -6.63
C ARG A 56 6.93 -7.22 -7.87
N LYS A 57 5.98 -8.17 -7.96
CA LYS A 57 5.06 -8.28 -9.10
C LYS A 57 4.01 -7.18 -9.12
N HIS A 58 3.46 -6.82 -7.96
CA HIS A 58 2.28 -5.95 -7.88
C HIS A 58 2.57 -4.52 -7.40
N GLN A 59 3.68 -4.31 -6.69
CA GLN A 59 4.09 -3.00 -6.16
C GLN A 59 5.31 -2.47 -6.92
N ARG A 60 5.27 -1.18 -7.29
CA ARG A 60 6.44 -0.47 -7.79
C ARG A 60 7.18 0.14 -6.60
N ILE A 61 8.46 -0.19 -6.45
CA ILE A 61 9.30 0.28 -5.36
C ILE A 61 10.50 1.03 -5.96
N PRO A 62 10.82 2.26 -5.53
CA PRO A 62 10.12 3.04 -4.51
C PRO A 62 8.75 3.56 -5.00
N GLY A 63 7.78 3.67 -4.08
CA GLY A 63 6.47 4.24 -4.39
C GLY A 63 6.54 5.75 -4.64
N ASN A 64 5.57 6.30 -5.40
CA ASN A 64 5.49 7.73 -5.70
C ASN A 64 4.04 8.24 -5.55
N ILE A 65 3.82 9.19 -4.64
CA ILE A 65 2.50 9.74 -4.30
C ILE A 65 1.88 10.47 -5.50
N SER A 66 2.67 11.28 -6.22
CA SER A 66 2.17 12.03 -7.39
C SER A 66 1.67 11.08 -8.48
N TRP A 67 2.41 9.99 -8.75
CA TRP A 67 1.97 8.96 -9.69
C TRP A 67 0.69 8.26 -9.22
N ALA A 68 0.59 7.93 -7.92
CA ALA A 68 -0.59 7.29 -7.35
C ALA A 68 -1.85 8.18 -7.44
N LEU A 69 -1.70 9.51 -7.35
CA LEU A 69 -2.80 10.47 -7.55
C LEU A 69 -3.21 10.57 -9.02
N VAL A 70 -2.25 10.57 -9.95
CA VAL A 70 -2.54 10.60 -11.39
C VAL A 70 -3.27 9.34 -11.85
N GLU A 71 -2.87 8.15 -11.37
CA GLU A 71 -3.53 6.86 -11.66
C GLU A 71 -5.03 6.89 -11.25
N ARG A 72 -5.41 7.69 -10.23
CA ARG A 72 -6.81 7.85 -9.82
C ARG A 72 -7.65 8.67 -10.79
N VAL A 73 -7.12 9.81 -11.22
CA VAL A 73 -7.87 10.73 -12.08
C VAL A 73 -8.05 10.14 -13.46
N ARG A 74 -7.02 9.44 -13.96
CA ARG A 74 -7.02 8.90 -15.32
C ARG A 74 -7.68 7.53 -15.45
N ASN A 75 -8.16 6.92 -14.37
CA ASN A 75 -8.67 5.55 -14.33
C ASN A 75 -7.80 4.59 -15.17
N ILE A 76 -6.48 4.74 -15.04
CA ILE A 76 -5.53 3.83 -15.67
C ILE A 76 -5.59 2.57 -14.82
N GLU A 77 -6.45 1.63 -15.23
CA GLU A 77 -6.44 0.28 -14.70
C GLU A 77 -5.10 -0.36 -15.08
N ARG A 78 -4.52 -1.04 -14.10
CA ARG A 78 -3.23 -1.70 -14.22
C ARG A 78 -3.45 -3.18 -14.43
#